data_AF-A0AA40I3D1-F1
#
_entry.id   AF-A0AA40I3D1-F1
#
_cell.length_a   1.000
_cell.length_b   1.000
_cell.length_c   1.000
_cell.angle_alpha   90.00
_cell.angle_beta   90.00
_cell.angle_gamma   90.00
#
_symmetry.space_group_name_H-M   'P 1'
#
loop_
_entity.id
_entity.type
_entity.pdbx_description
1 polymer ?
#
loop_
_entity_poly.entity_id
_entity_poly.type
_entity_poly.pdbx_seq_one_letter_code
_entity_poly.pdbx_strand_id
1 'polypeptide(L)'
;MTSCLPYLVLLWGALGVADTAKIIVVPPIMFESHMYIFKTLAAALHTRGHRTVFLLSEGRDLAPSPHYGLWRYPGIFNSSASDAFLQAKMRNIFAGRLTAVELFDILDHYTQNCDMMLGNSALLRALRRERFDLLLVDPNDMCGFVIAHLLGVQYAVFSTGLWYPAEVGAPAPLAYVPEFNSLLTDRMSLVQRMKNVGVYLVSRLGVHLLVLPKYERVMRKHGLLSGRSLYDLVQGSSLWMLCTDVALEFPRPTLPNVVYVGGILTKPAGPLPQDLQSWVDGASEHGFVLVSFGAGVKYLSEDIAHKLAGALGRLPQKVIWRFSGTRPRNLGNNTKLLEWLPQNDLLGHPHAKAFLSHGGLNSIFETMYHGVPVVGIPLFGDHYDTMTRVQAKGMGILLEWKTVTEAELHAALVQVINDPSFRRRARQLSEIHRDQPGHPVERTVYWIEYILRHRGARHLQAAVYQLSFWQYFLLDVAAVLLLAAALLGALLAWAAPLACRQARRCWARRRPGAVNGHHANGVVNGRCKRNGHVLHDKKSK
;
A
#
# COMPACT_ATOMS: atom_id res chain seq x y z
N MET A 1 31.56 -57.47 -10.90
CA MET A 1 31.00 -56.48 -9.95
C MET A 1 31.10 -55.11 -10.62
N THR A 2 30.16 -54.82 -11.51
CA THR A 2 30.20 -53.67 -12.41
C THR A 2 28.81 -53.07 -12.49
N SER A 3 28.76 -51.75 -12.37
CA SER A 3 27.63 -50.88 -12.74
C SER A 3 26.44 -50.76 -11.78
N CYS A 4 26.65 -50.10 -10.62
CA CYS A 4 25.56 -49.40 -9.90
C CYS A 4 25.74 -47.87 -9.88
N LEU A 5 26.84 -47.35 -10.45
CA LEU A 5 27.15 -45.92 -10.44
C LEU A 5 26.19 -45.05 -11.30
N PRO A 6 25.68 -45.50 -12.47
CA PRO A 6 24.79 -44.66 -13.28
C PRO A 6 23.40 -44.46 -12.65
N TYR A 7 22.93 -45.45 -11.88
CA TYR A 7 21.60 -45.40 -11.24
C TYR A 7 21.56 -44.48 -10.02
N LEU A 8 22.66 -44.34 -9.28
CA LEU A 8 22.76 -43.40 -8.15
C LEU A 8 22.77 -41.93 -8.61
N VAL A 9 23.38 -41.63 -9.75
CA VAL A 9 23.39 -40.27 -10.34
C VAL A 9 22.02 -39.89 -10.91
N LEU A 10 21.30 -40.85 -11.50
CA LEU A 10 19.92 -40.65 -11.98
C LEU A 10 18.91 -40.49 -10.82
N LEU A 11 19.11 -41.16 -9.69
CA LEU A 11 18.32 -40.95 -8.47
C LEU A 11 18.58 -39.58 -7.83
N TRP A 12 19.82 -39.07 -7.87
CA TRP A 12 20.15 -37.71 -7.45
C TRP A 12 19.64 -36.62 -8.42
N GLY A 13 19.50 -36.94 -9.71
CA GLY A 13 18.89 -36.04 -10.70
C GLY A 13 17.37 -35.97 -10.65
N ALA A 14 16.71 -37.03 -10.15
CA ALA A 14 15.24 -37.11 -10.03
C ALA A 14 14.71 -36.67 -8.65
N LEU A 15 15.54 -36.72 -7.61
CA LEU A 15 15.31 -36.02 -6.35
C LEU A 15 15.71 -34.57 -6.55
N GLY A 16 14.82 -33.76 -7.12
CA GLY A 16 14.97 -32.31 -7.04
C GLY A 16 15.27 -31.97 -5.58
N VAL A 17 16.42 -31.37 -5.32
CA VAL A 17 16.83 -30.95 -3.98
C VAL A 17 15.76 -29.98 -3.50
N ALA A 18 14.79 -30.50 -2.74
CA ALA A 18 13.77 -29.68 -2.12
C ALA A 18 14.49 -28.92 -1.01
N ASP A 19 14.93 -27.72 -1.35
CA ASP A 19 15.70 -26.88 -0.44
C ASP A 19 14.74 -26.39 0.67
N THR A 20 14.74 -27.12 1.78
CA THR A 20 13.84 -26.86 2.91
C THR A 20 14.33 -25.63 3.69
N ALA A 21 13.80 -24.46 3.35
CA ALA A 21 14.06 -23.23 4.09
C ALA A 21 13.36 -23.17 5.46
N LYS A 22 14.04 -22.60 6.46
CA LYS A 22 13.50 -22.17 7.74
C LYS A 22 13.13 -20.69 7.68
N ILE A 23 11.84 -20.42 7.82
CA ILE A 23 11.27 -19.07 7.69
C ILE A 23 10.75 -18.62 9.05
N ILE A 24 11.23 -17.49 9.53
CA ILE A 24 10.69 -16.86 10.75
C ILE A 24 9.75 -15.72 10.38
N VAL A 25 8.66 -15.60 11.12
CA VAL A 25 7.71 -14.50 10.99
C VAL A 25 7.57 -13.83 12.35
N VAL A 26 7.69 -12.51 12.37
CA VAL A 26 7.45 -11.66 13.54
C VAL A 26 6.19 -10.87 13.25
N PRO A 27 5.02 -11.36 13.67
CA PRO A 27 3.79 -10.72 13.28
C PRO A 27 3.34 -9.68 14.32
N PRO A 28 2.38 -8.80 13.97
CA PRO A 28 1.93 -7.76 14.89
C PRO A 28 1.30 -8.31 16.18
N ILE A 29 1.56 -7.63 17.30
CA ILE A 29 1.21 -8.12 18.64
C ILE A 29 -0.26 -7.96 19.05
N MET A 30 -1.07 -7.21 18.30
CA MET A 30 -2.43 -6.84 18.72
C MET A 30 -3.52 -7.57 17.91
N PHE A 31 -3.40 -7.58 16.58
CA PHE A 31 -4.51 -7.93 15.69
C PHE A 31 -4.50 -9.41 15.29
N GLU A 32 -5.52 -10.16 15.73
CA GLU A 32 -5.68 -11.58 15.37
C GLU A 32 -5.91 -11.82 13.87
N SER A 33 -6.50 -10.87 13.15
CA SER A 33 -6.74 -10.98 11.71
C SER A 33 -5.44 -11.20 10.91
N HIS A 34 -4.33 -10.65 11.36
CA HIS A 34 -3.02 -10.84 10.75
C HIS A 34 -2.51 -12.26 10.97
N MET A 35 -2.86 -12.89 12.10
CA MET A 35 -2.47 -14.27 12.40
C MET A 35 -3.12 -15.25 11.43
N TYR A 36 -4.37 -15.03 11.04
CA TYR A 36 -5.04 -15.91 10.08
C TYR A 36 -4.33 -15.94 8.73
N ILE A 37 -3.82 -14.79 8.26
CA ILE A 37 -3.03 -14.70 7.04
C ILE A 37 -1.75 -15.54 7.17
N PHE A 38 -0.94 -15.26 8.19
CA PHE A 38 0.33 -15.95 8.38
C PHE A 38 0.17 -17.45 8.65
N LYS A 39 -0.90 -17.86 9.36
CA LYS A 39 -1.25 -19.28 9.56
C LYS A 39 -1.55 -19.97 8.23
N THR A 40 -2.33 -19.32 7.36
CA THR A 40 -2.66 -19.85 6.03
C THR A 40 -1.40 -20.00 5.18
N LEU A 41 -0.52 -19.00 5.20
CA LEU A 41 0.77 -19.06 4.50
C LEU A 41 1.69 -20.15 5.07
N ALA A 42 1.79 -20.29 6.39
CA ALA A 42 2.60 -21.32 7.02
C ALA A 42 2.13 -22.73 6.66
N ALA A 43 0.81 -22.95 6.59
CA ALA A 43 0.25 -24.22 6.11
C ALA A 43 0.68 -24.53 4.67
N ALA A 44 0.62 -23.55 3.76
CA ALA A 44 1.06 -23.73 2.37
C ALA A 44 2.58 -23.89 2.25
N LEU A 45 3.37 -23.14 3.02
CA LEU A 45 4.83 -23.30 3.07
C LEU A 45 5.22 -24.70 3.59
N HIS A 46 4.49 -25.19 4.58
CA HIS A 46 4.69 -26.53 5.13
C HIS A 46 4.42 -27.63 4.11
N THR A 47 3.35 -27.52 3.29
CA THR A 47 3.10 -28.50 2.21
C THR A 47 4.18 -28.47 1.13
N ARG A 48 4.91 -27.35 1.00
CA ARG A 48 6.10 -27.21 0.14
C ARG A 48 7.41 -27.64 0.80
N GLY A 49 7.37 -28.14 2.04
CA GLY A 49 8.53 -28.64 2.78
C GLY A 49 9.26 -27.60 3.63
N HIS A 50 8.82 -26.34 3.64
CA HIS A 50 9.44 -25.30 4.45
C HIS A 50 9.01 -25.39 5.91
N ARG A 51 9.90 -24.95 6.81
CA ARG A 51 9.61 -24.87 8.25
C ARG A 51 9.36 -23.42 8.64
N THR A 52 8.12 -23.08 8.94
CA THR A 52 7.76 -21.75 9.45
C THR A 52 7.79 -21.71 10.97
N VAL A 53 8.32 -20.63 11.56
CA VAL A 53 8.31 -20.37 13.00
C VAL A 53 7.70 -18.99 13.27
N PHE A 54 6.69 -18.94 14.13
CA PHE A 54 6.13 -17.69 14.63
C PHE A 54 6.82 -17.27 15.93
N LEU A 55 7.34 -16.05 15.96
CA LEU A 55 7.84 -15.42 17.18
C LEU A 55 6.73 -14.61 17.83
N LEU A 56 6.15 -15.12 18.91
CA LEU A 56 4.97 -14.55 19.56
C LEU A 56 5.25 -14.17 21.01
N SER A 57 4.50 -13.18 21.51
CA SER A 57 4.53 -12.89 22.94
C SER A 57 3.97 -14.06 23.77
N GLU A 58 4.48 -14.25 24.98
CA GLU A 58 3.93 -15.19 25.96
C GLU A 58 2.45 -14.92 26.23
N GLY A 59 1.65 -15.97 26.30
CA GLY A 59 0.18 -15.86 26.47
C GLY A 59 -0.59 -15.40 25.23
N ARG A 60 0.06 -15.15 24.08
CA ARG A 60 -0.66 -15.09 22.80
C ARG A 60 -1.08 -16.49 22.40
N ASP A 61 -2.37 -16.73 22.38
CA ASP A 61 -2.96 -18.03 22.07
C ASP A 61 -2.95 -18.26 20.56
N LEU A 62 -2.30 -19.35 20.16
CA LEU A 62 -2.36 -19.88 18.81
C LEU A 62 -2.35 -21.39 18.93
N ALA A 63 -3.38 -22.05 18.38
CA ALA A 63 -3.51 -23.49 18.48
C ALA A 63 -2.25 -24.18 17.92
N PRO A 64 -1.67 -25.18 18.63
CA PRO A 64 -0.57 -25.97 18.11
C PRO A 64 -0.95 -26.61 16.76
N SER A 65 0.01 -26.68 15.85
CA SER A 65 -0.20 -27.26 14.52
C SER A 65 1.11 -27.86 14.01
N PRO A 66 1.09 -28.96 13.25
CA PRO A 66 2.28 -29.47 12.58
C PRO A 66 2.83 -28.49 11.51
N HIS A 67 2.02 -27.52 11.07
CA HIS A 67 2.36 -26.60 10.00
C HIS A 67 3.35 -25.49 10.39
N TYR A 68 3.51 -25.22 11.69
CA TYR A 68 4.39 -24.15 12.16
C TYR A 68 4.92 -24.43 13.56
N GLY A 69 6.13 -23.93 13.84
CA GLY A 69 6.67 -23.84 15.19
C GLY A 69 6.24 -22.55 15.90
N LEU A 70 6.18 -22.58 17.23
CA LEU A 70 5.91 -21.42 18.06
C LEU A 70 7.11 -21.14 18.95
N TRP A 71 7.64 -19.93 18.87
CA TRP A 71 8.68 -19.43 19.77
C TRP A 71 8.10 -18.28 20.56
N ARG A 72 8.40 -18.26 21.86
CA ARG A 72 7.80 -17.31 22.79
C ARG A 72 8.83 -16.39 23.42
N TYR A 73 8.38 -15.18 23.71
CA TYR A 73 9.16 -14.19 24.45
C TYR A 73 8.27 -13.40 25.42
N PRO A 74 8.82 -12.90 26.54
CA PRO A 74 8.10 -12.01 27.44
C PRO A 74 7.85 -10.69 26.71
N GLY A 75 6.61 -10.48 26.26
CA GLY A 75 6.20 -9.26 25.55
C GLY A 75 5.07 -8.56 26.28
N ILE A 76 4.54 -7.50 25.69
CA ILE A 76 3.58 -6.61 26.36
C ILE A 76 2.18 -7.23 26.44
N PHE A 77 1.77 -7.96 25.41
CA PHE A 77 0.40 -8.43 25.27
C PHE A 77 0.31 -9.95 25.14
N ASN A 78 -0.47 -10.54 26.04
CA ASN A 78 -1.16 -11.82 25.80
C ASN A 78 -2.47 -11.58 25.02
N SER A 79 -3.18 -12.64 24.63
CA SER A 79 -4.42 -12.53 23.83
C SER A 79 -5.49 -11.65 24.52
N SER A 80 -5.79 -11.93 25.78
CA SER A 80 -6.80 -11.18 26.55
C SER A 80 -6.44 -9.70 26.73
N ALA A 81 -5.17 -9.40 27.01
CA ALA A 81 -4.69 -8.03 27.21
C ALA A 81 -4.73 -7.22 25.91
N SER A 82 -4.33 -7.82 24.78
CA SER A 82 -4.46 -7.15 23.48
C SER A 82 -5.91 -6.89 23.11
N ASP A 83 -6.83 -7.83 23.37
CA ASP A 83 -8.25 -7.64 23.10
C ASP A 83 -8.82 -6.53 23.98
N ALA A 84 -8.55 -6.56 25.29
CA ALA A 84 -8.98 -5.52 26.22
C ALA A 84 -8.48 -4.13 25.82
N PHE A 85 -7.22 -4.04 25.37
CA PHE A 85 -6.63 -2.80 24.85
C PHE A 85 -7.39 -2.31 23.61
N LEU A 86 -7.60 -3.16 22.60
CA LEU A 86 -8.33 -2.80 21.38
C LEU A 86 -9.78 -2.39 21.68
N GLN A 87 -10.48 -3.11 22.58
CA GLN A 87 -11.84 -2.74 22.98
C GLN A 87 -11.87 -1.40 23.74
N ALA A 88 -10.84 -1.08 24.53
CA ALA A 88 -10.72 0.24 25.15
C ALA A 88 -10.54 1.36 24.10
N LYS A 89 -9.75 1.12 23.05
CA LYS A 89 -9.63 2.04 21.91
C LYS A 89 -10.96 2.26 21.20
N MET A 90 -11.71 1.19 20.98
CA MET A 90 -13.05 1.30 20.37
C MET A 90 -13.99 2.14 21.24
N ARG A 91 -14.03 1.89 22.56
CA ARG A 91 -14.80 2.72 23.49
C ARG A 91 -14.42 4.20 23.40
N ASN A 92 -13.13 4.52 23.38
CA ASN A 92 -12.64 5.89 23.25
C ASN A 92 -13.07 6.56 21.94
N ILE A 93 -12.98 5.83 20.82
CA ILE A 93 -13.38 6.33 19.50
C ILE A 93 -14.88 6.62 19.47
N PHE A 94 -15.71 5.70 19.99
CA PHE A 94 -17.15 5.92 20.11
C PHE A 94 -17.51 7.05 21.09
N ALA A 95 -16.68 7.30 22.10
CA ALA A 95 -16.82 8.45 23.01
C ALA A 95 -16.34 9.79 22.40
N GLY A 96 -15.93 9.80 21.12
CA GLY A 96 -15.56 11.02 20.38
C GLY A 96 -14.07 11.36 20.40
N ARG A 97 -13.21 10.50 20.97
CA ARG A 97 -11.76 10.73 20.93
C ARG A 97 -11.22 10.61 19.50
N LEU A 98 -10.22 11.44 19.17
CA LEU A 98 -9.62 11.45 17.84
C LEU A 98 -8.92 10.10 17.55
N THR A 99 -9.28 9.48 16.44
CA THR A 99 -8.71 8.20 15.97
C THR A 99 -7.20 8.27 15.80
N ALA A 100 -6.66 9.42 15.37
CA ALA A 100 -5.22 9.63 15.22
C ALA A 100 -4.46 9.48 16.56
N VAL A 101 -5.03 9.93 17.67
CA VAL A 101 -4.41 9.82 19.01
C VAL A 101 -4.37 8.36 19.44
N GLU A 102 -5.46 7.61 19.20
CA GLU A 102 -5.49 6.19 19.54
C GLU A 102 -4.52 5.37 18.67
N LEU A 103 -4.31 5.79 17.41
CA LEU A 103 -3.32 5.18 16.53
C LEU A 103 -1.88 5.42 17.00
N PHE A 104 -1.56 6.62 17.50
CA PHE A 104 -0.23 6.88 18.08
C PHE A 104 0.07 5.97 19.27
N ASP A 105 -0.92 5.72 20.13
CA ASP A 105 -0.75 4.82 21.27
C ASP A 105 -0.49 3.37 20.84
N ILE A 106 -1.14 2.90 19.76
CA ILE A 106 -0.82 1.60 19.14
C ILE A 106 0.66 1.54 18.69
N LEU A 107 1.13 2.59 18.00
CA LEU A 107 2.52 2.65 17.51
C LEU A 107 3.56 2.66 18.65
N ASP A 108 3.23 3.29 19.78
CA ASP A 108 4.10 3.29 20.96
C ASP A 108 4.25 1.89 21.56
N HIS A 109 3.17 1.12 21.64
CA HIS A 109 3.22 -0.25 22.14
C HIS A 109 4.02 -1.19 21.22
N TYR A 110 3.98 -1.01 19.89
CA TYR A 110 4.86 -1.77 18.99
C TYR A 110 6.34 -1.49 19.27
N THR A 111 6.70 -0.22 19.46
CA THR A 111 8.09 0.17 19.77
C THR A 111 8.55 -0.39 21.12
N GLN A 112 7.70 -0.31 22.15
CA GLN A 112 8.00 -0.85 23.47
C GLN A 112 8.17 -2.38 23.43
N ASN A 113 7.33 -3.09 22.68
CA ASN A 113 7.44 -4.53 22.53
C ASN A 113 8.74 -4.91 21.79
N CYS A 114 9.16 -4.11 20.82
CA CYS A 114 10.46 -4.27 20.17
C CYS A 114 11.63 -4.14 21.15
N ASP A 115 11.59 -3.14 22.04
CA ASP A 115 12.59 -2.96 23.10
C ASP A 115 12.67 -4.17 24.04
N MET A 116 11.52 -4.77 24.40
CA MET A 116 11.47 -6.00 25.22
C MET A 116 12.08 -7.21 24.49
N MET A 117 11.77 -7.41 23.21
CA MET A 117 12.36 -8.50 22.42
C MET A 117 13.88 -8.37 22.33
N LEU A 118 14.37 -7.16 22.06
CA LEU A 118 15.80 -6.89 21.92
C LEU A 118 16.54 -6.94 23.26
N GLY A 119 15.87 -6.61 24.37
CA GLY A 119 16.41 -6.77 25.72
C GLY A 119 16.57 -8.24 26.15
N ASN A 120 15.89 -9.18 25.50
CA ASN A 120 15.98 -10.60 25.85
C ASN A 120 17.18 -11.29 25.18
N SER A 121 18.33 -11.23 25.86
CA SER A 121 19.57 -11.85 25.37
C SER A 121 19.47 -13.37 25.17
N ALA A 122 18.64 -14.08 25.95
CA ALA A 122 18.47 -15.52 25.79
C ALA A 122 17.72 -15.85 24.49
N LEU A 123 16.64 -15.12 24.19
CA LEU A 123 15.91 -15.20 22.93
C LEU A 123 16.83 -14.90 21.75
N LEU A 124 17.56 -13.78 21.79
CA LEU A 124 18.44 -13.39 20.68
C LEU A 124 19.54 -14.42 20.42
N ARG A 125 20.10 -15.04 21.47
CA ARG A 125 21.06 -16.15 21.31
C ARG A 125 20.41 -17.39 20.69
N ALA A 126 19.18 -17.73 21.09
CA ALA A 126 18.45 -18.84 20.50
C ALA A 126 18.15 -18.60 19.01
N LEU A 127 17.68 -17.40 18.65
CA LEU A 127 17.38 -17.03 17.27
C LEU A 127 18.61 -17.10 16.37
N ARG A 128 19.78 -16.62 16.85
CA ARG A 128 21.05 -16.73 16.11
C ARG A 128 21.51 -18.18 15.91
N ARG A 129 21.25 -19.06 16.88
CA ARG A 129 21.62 -20.48 16.82
C ARG A 129 20.77 -21.27 15.84
N GLU A 130 19.49 -20.92 15.68
CA GLU A 130 18.55 -21.65 14.82
C GLU A 130 18.90 -21.54 13.32
N ARG A 131 19.55 -20.44 12.91
CA ARG A 131 19.92 -20.10 11.53
C ARG A 131 18.73 -20.13 10.57
N PHE A 132 17.93 -19.07 10.57
CA PHE A 132 16.83 -18.88 9.63
C PHE A 132 17.35 -18.42 8.26
N ASP A 133 16.68 -18.85 7.20
CA ASP A 133 17.01 -18.51 5.81
C ASP A 133 16.30 -17.24 5.34
N LEU A 134 15.11 -16.97 5.88
CA LEU A 134 14.29 -15.82 5.54
C LEU A 134 13.47 -15.34 6.75
N LEU A 135 13.32 -14.02 6.88
CA LEU A 135 12.38 -13.40 7.80
C LEU A 135 11.27 -12.68 7.02
N LEU A 136 10.00 -12.99 7.31
CA LEU A 136 8.85 -12.24 6.79
C LEU A 136 8.48 -11.12 7.77
N VAL A 137 8.51 -9.88 7.28
CA VAL A 137 8.24 -8.68 8.07
C VAL A 137 6.84 -8.16 7.74
N ASP A 138 6.02 -7.94 8.76
CA ASP A 138 4.82 -7.11 8.64
C ASP A 138 5.19 -5.66 9.00
N PRO A 139 5.08 -4.68 8.08
CA PRO A 139 5.56 -3.34 8.32
C PRO A 139 4.72 -2.54 9.34
N ASN A 140 3.55 -3.05 9.74
CA ASN A 140 2.79 -2.47 10.85
C ASN A 140 3.56 -2.56 12.18
N ASP A 141 4.41 -3.58 12.34
CA ASP A 141 5.37 -3.70 13.44
C ASP A 141 6.80 -3.76 12.86
N MET A 142 7.49 -2.62 12.87
CA MET A 142 8.80 -2.48 12.23
C MET A 142 9.92 -3.25 12.96
N CYS A 143 9.65 -3.90 14.09
CA CYS A 143 10.69 -4.66 14.78
C CYS A 143 11.23 -5.83 13.96
N GLY A 144 10.43 -6.40 13.06
CA GLY A 144 10.89 -7.45 12.14
C GLY A 144 12.11 -7.04 11.33
N PHE A 145 12.19 -5.78 10.88
CA PHE A 145 13.37 -5.25 10.19
C PHE A 145 14.61 -5.22 11.09
N VAL A 146 14.44 -4.82 12.35
CA VAL A 146 15.53 -4.74 13.33
C VAL A 146 16.04 -6.14 13.68
N ILE A 147 15.14 -7.10 13.89
CA ILE A 147 15.49 -8.50 14.16
C ILE A 147 16.22 -9.11 12.95
N ALA A 148 15.74 -8.87 11.73
CA ALA A 148 16.41 -9.37 10.54
C ALA A 148 17.84 -8.82 10.41
N HIS A 149 18.02 -7.53 10.66
CA HIS A 149 19.34 -6.89 10.70
C HIS A 149 20.26 -7.50 11.77
N LEU A 150 19.76 -7.70 12.99
CA LEU A 150 20.49 -8.28 14.10
C LEU A 150 20.96 -9.72 13.84
N LEU A 151 20.12 -10.50 13.14
CA LEU A 151 20.41 -11.88 12.78
C LEU A 151 21.26 -12.02 11.51
N GLY A 152 21.37 -10.95 10.70
CA GLY A 152 22.01 -10.99 9.39
C GLY A 152 21.24 -11.84 8.37
N VAL A 153 19.93 -11.97 8.55
CA VAL A 153 19.04 -12.82 7.74
C VAL A 153 18.37 -11.97 6.66
N GLN A 154 18.20 -12.54 5.47
CA GLN A 154 17.43 -11.91 4.39
C GLN A 154 15.97 -11.73 4.81
N TYR A 155 15.33 -10.64 4.40
CA TYR A 155 13.93 -10.41 4.71
C TYR A 155 13.13 -9.90 3.51
N ALA A 156 11.86 -10.28 3.53
CA ALA A 156 10.85 -9.80 2.61
C ALA A 156 9.67 -9.26 3.39
N VAL A 157 9.03 -8.24 2.84
CA VAL A 157 7.88 -7.60 3.47
C VAL A 157 6.61 -8.29 3.01
N PHE A 158 5.77 -8.64 3.97
CA PHE A 158 4.39 -9.03 3.76
C PHE A 158 3.48 -7.98 4.39
N SER A 159 2.96 -7.06 3.58
CA SER A 159 2.16 -5.93 4.05
C SER A 159 0.69 -6.33 4.13
N THR A 160 0.20 -6.53 5.35
CA THR A 160 -1.17 -6.96 5.69
C THR A 160 -2.21 -5.83 5.69
N GLY A 161 -1.79 -4.57 5.51
CA GLY A 161 -2.67 -3.40 5.47
C GLY A 161 -2.25 -2.41 4.38
N LEU A 162 -3.04 -1.37 4.16
CA LEU A 162 -2.83 -0.38 3.09
C LEU A 162 -1.80 0.73 3.45
N TRP A 163 -1.07 0.58 4.55
CA TRP A 163 -0.20 1.63 5.07
C TRP A 163 1.18 1.68 4.39
N TYR A 164 1.80 2.85 4.56
CA TYR A 164 3.17 3.24 4.25
C TYR A 164 4.18 2.18 4.73
N PRO A 165 4.52 1.20 3.88
CA PRO A 165 5.73 1.41 3.12
C PRO A 165 5.62 0.88 1.68
N ALA A 166 4.39 0.78 1.15
CA ALA A 166 4.17 0.50 -0.26
C ALA A 166 4.94 1.46 -1.18
N GLU A 167 5.23 2.70 -0.75
CA GLU A 167 6.08 3.61 -1.51
C GLU A 167 7.57 3.25 -1.57
N VAL A 168 8.07 2.53 -0.58
CA VAL A 168 9.40 1.94 -0.63
C VAL A 168 9.44 0.79 -1.64
N GLY A 169 8.32 0.41 -2.26
CA GLY A 169 8.27 -0.51 -3.39
C GLY A 169 7.65 0.09 -4.68
N ALA A 170 6.74 1.04 -4.56
CA ALA A 170 5.88 1.49 -5.65
C ALA A 170 5.74 3.01 -5.58
N PRO A 171 6.25 3.78 -6.55
CA PRO A 171 6.10 5.24 -6.54
C PRO A 171 4.64 5.68 -6.35
N ALA A 172 4.42 6.81 -5.66
CA ALA A 172 3.10 7.45 -5.55
C ALA A 172 3.09 8.83 -6.22
N PRO A 173 2.87 8.90 -7.55
CA PRO A 173 2.67 10.20 -8.19
C PRO A 173 1.41 10.89 -7.63
N LEU A 174 1.61 11.91 -6.80
CA LEU A 174 0.54 12.60 -6.06
C LEU A 174 -0.52 13.27 -6.95
N ALA A 175 -0.24 13.39 -8.25
CA ALA A 175 -1.17 13.92 -9.24
C ALA A 175 -2.40 13.02 -9.44
N TYR A 176 -2.27 11.70 -9.25
CA TYR A 176 -3.35 10.73 -9.46
C TYR A 176 -3.35 9.55 -8.49
N VAL A 177 -2.29 9.32 -7.72
CA VAL A 177 -2.31 8.29 -6.66
C VAL A 177 -2.75 8.95 -5.36
N PRO A 178 -3.92 8.57 -4.80
CA PRO A 178 -4.36 9.12 -3.52
C PRO A 178 -3.50 8.56 -2.38
N GLU A 179 -3.07 9.46 -1.49
CA GLU A 179 -2.34 9.12 -0.27
C GLU A 179 -3.27 8.39 0.71
N PHE A 180 -2.74 7.43 1.46
CA PHE A 180 -3.47 6.75 2.52
C PHE A 180 -4.03 7.77 3.53
N ASN A 181 -5.25 7.55 4.02
CA ASN A 181 -6.06 8.48 4.82
C ASN A 181 -6.52 9.78 4.11
N SER A 182 -6.20 9.98 2.82
CA SER A 182 -6.75 11.14 2.09
C SER A 182 -8.25 11.00 1.81
N LEU A 183 -8.73 9.75 1.73
CA LEU A 183 -10.09 9.38 1.33
C LEU A 183 -10.46 9.93 -0.05
N LEU A 184 -9.46 10.03 -0.93
CA LEU A 184 -9.60 10.47 -2.31
C LEU A 184 -9.54 9.27 -3.26
N THR A 185 -9.89 9.52 -4.52
CA THR A 185 -9.79 8.54 -5.60
C THR A 185 -8.65 8.89 -6.55
N ASP A 186 -8.41 8.05 -7.56
CA ASP A 186 -7.48 8.33 -8.65
C ASP A 186 -7.90 9.48 -9.58
N ARG A 187 -9.14 9.96 -9.41
CA ARG A 187 -9.67 11.15 -10.09
C ARG A 187 -9.81 12.28 -9.07
N MET A 188 -8.95 13.29 -9.20
CA MET A 188 -8.88 14.42 -8.28
C MET A 188 -8.95 15.77 -9.01
N SER A 189 -9.75 16.69 -8.45
CA SER A 189 -9.71 18.12 -8.78
C SER A 189 -8.43 18.77 -8.25
N LEU A 190 -8.18 20.03 -8.63
CA LEU A 190 -7.03 20.78 -8.10
C LEU A 190 -7.03 20.86 -6.57
N VAL A 191 -8.19 21.14 -5.95
CA VAL A 191 -8.32 21.22 -4.49
C VAL A 191 -8.08 19.87 -3.83
N GLN A 192 -8.59 18.80 -4.44
CA GLN A 192 -8.34 17.44 -3.96
C GLN A 192 -6.86 17.07 -4.08
N ARG A 193 -6.17 17.45 -5.16
CA ARG A 193 -4.71 17.27 -5.26
C ARG A 193 -3.94 18.06 -4.21
N MET A 194 -4.35 19.30 -3.91
CA MET A 194 -3.75 20.06 -2.81
C MET A 194 -3.94 19.36 -1.46
N LYS A 195 -5.14 18.83 -1.18
CA LYS A 195 -5.40 17.98 -0.01
C LYS A 195 -4.50 16.75 -0.01
N ASN A 196 -4.38 16.07 -1.14
CA ASN A 196 -3.55 14.88 -1.29
C ASN A 196 -2.09 15.15 -0.95
N VAL A 197 -1.53 16.26 -1.47
CA VAL A 197 -0.18 16.72 -1.15
C VAL A 197 -0.04 17.07 0.33
N GLY A 198 -1.03 17.75 0.91
CA GLY A 198 -1.03 18.05 2.35
C GLY A 198 -0.99 16.79 3.22
N VAL A 199 -1.84 15.80 2.92
CA VAL A 199 -1.86 14.51 3.63
C VAL A 199 -0.52 13.77 3.45
N TYR A 200 0.03 13.76 2.24
CA TYR A 200 1.34 13.17 1.96
C TYR A 200 2.45 13.83 2.79
N LEU A 201 2.51 15.17 2.85
CA LEU A 201 3.53 15.86 3.63
C LEU A 201 3.39 15.54 5.13
N VAL A 202 2.16 15.54 5.66
CA VAL A 202 1.90 15.20 7.06
C VAL A 202 2.28 13.74 7.36
N SER A 203 1.92 12.80 6.50
CA SER A 203 2.24 11.38 6.69
C SER A 203 3.76 11.14 6.66
N ARG A 204 4.45 11.71 5.67
CA ARG A 204 5.92 11.61 5.51
C ARG A 204 6.64 12.22 6.70
N LEU A 205 6.27 13.44 7.10
CA LEU A 205 6.86 14.10 8.27
C LEU A 205 6.57 13.32 9.55
N GLY A 206 5.36 12.78 9.73
CA GLY A 206 5.02 11.93 10.87
C GLY A 206 5.89 10.68 10.95
N VAL A 207 6.11 9.99 9.82
CA VAL A 207 6.99 8.81 9.78
C VAL A 207 8.43 9.19 10.10
N HIS A 208 8.97 10.21 9.43
CA HIS A 208 10.38 10.60 9.57
C HIS A 208 10.71 11.26 10.91
N LEU A 209 9.78 12.00 11.51
CA LEU A 209 10.03 12.74 12.77
C LEU A 209 9.55 11.98 14.01
N LEU A 210 8.58 11.06 13.88
CA LEU A 210 8.00 10.37 15.04
C LEU A 210 8.26 8.86 15.02
N VAL A 211 7.95 8.18 13.90
CA VAL A 211 8.00 6.71 13.85
C VAL A 211 9.42 6.18 13.75
N LEU A 212 10.19 6.60 12.74
CA LEU A 212 11.56 6.09 12.56
C LEU A 212 12.47 6.41 13.75
N PRO A 213 12.46 7.64 14.32
CA PRO A 213 13.31 7.95 15.47
C PRO A 213 12.97 7.15 16.72
N LYS A 214 11.71 6.71 16.91
CA LYS A 214 11.31 5.84 18.03
C LYS A 214 12.04 4.51 17.99
N TYR A 215 12.03 3.83 16.83
CA TYR A 215 12.77 2.58 16.65
C TYR A 215 14.28 2.78 16.65
N GLU A 216 14.80 3.87 16.08
CA GLU A 216 16.23 4.17 16.11
C GLU A 216 16.75 4.41 17.54
N ARG A 217 15.93 4.98 18.44
CA ARG A 217 16.28 5.05 19.87
C ARG A 217 16.41 3.66 20.48
N VAL A 218 15.50 2.74 20.16
CA VAL A 218 15.58 1.34 20.60
C VAL A 218 16.83 0.66 20.02
N MET A 219 17.10 0.81 18.72
CA MET A 219 18.31 0.29 18.08
C MET A 219 19.58 0.83 18.73
N ARG A 220 19.63 2.13 19.04
CA ARG A 220 20.77 2.75 19.74
C ARG A 220 20.95 2.19 21.14
N LYS A 221 19.86 2.04 21.91
CA LYS A 221 19.87 1.47 23.27
C LYS A 221 20.49 0.07 23.29
N HIS A 222 20.22 -0.73 22.26
CA HIS A 222 20.75 -2.10 22.13
C HIS A 222 22.04 -2.21 21.31
N GLY A 223 22.69 -1.09 20.98
CA GLY A 223 23.97 -1.09 20.27
C GLY A 223 23.90 -1.57 18.80
N LEU A 224 22.72 -1.50 18.18
CA LEU A 224 22.47 -1.99 16.82
C LEU A 224 22.58 -0.92 15.73
N LEU A 225 22.73 0.36 16.12
CA LEU A 225 22.87 1.47 15.19
C LEU A 225 24.29 1.48 14.58
N SER A 226 24.55 0.53 13.68
CA SER A 226 25.87 0.25 13.08
C SER A 226 26.01 0.90 11.70
N GLY A 227 25.66 2.18 11.60
CA GLY A 227 25.71 2.95 10.34
C GLY A 227 24.54 2.71 9.39
N ARG A 228 23.50 1.97 9.81
CA ARG A 228 22.22 1.85 9.10
C ARG A 228 21.09 2.42 9.94
N SER A 229 20.34 3.35 9.36
CA SER A 229 19.10 3.87 9.93
C SER A 229 17.97 2.84 9.80
N LEU A 230 16.87 3.03 10.52
CA LEU A 230 15.70 2.16 10.30
C LEU A 230 15.18 2.30 8.86
N TYR A 231 15.26 3.50 8.30
CA TYR A 231 14.89 3.75 6.90
C TYR A 231 15.67 2.87 5.92
N ASP A 232 16.98 2.73 6.12
CA ASP A 232 17.84 1.86 5.29
C ASP A 232 17.44 0.38 5.42
N LEU A 233 17.00 -0.05 6.62
CA LEU A 233 16.47 -1.39 6.82
C LEU A 233 15.12 -1.59 6.10
N VAL A 234 14.27 -0.58 6.02
CA VAL A 234 13.02 -0.71 5.25
C VAL A 234 13.35 -0.81 3.75
N GLN A 235 14.22 0.06 3.24
CA GLN A 235 14.65 0.05 1.83
C GLN A 235 15.43 -1.23 1.43
N GLY A 236 16.13 -1.85 2.37
CA GLY A 236 16.91 -3.08 2.12
C GLY A 236 16.09 -4.35 1.89
N SER A 237 14.77 -4.27 1.92
CA SER A 237 13.85 -5.39 1.69
C SER A 237 14.06 -6.05 0.32
N SER A 238 14.11 -7.39 0.28
CA SER A 238 14.30 -8.13 -0.97
C SER A 238 13.07 -8.08 -1.88
N LEU A 239 11.88 -8.13 -1.29
CA LEU A 239 10.60 -8.12 -1.99
C LEU A 239 9.51 -7.51 -1.12
N TRP A 240 8.54 -6.89 -1.77
CA TRP A 240 7.34 -6.31 -1.18
C TRP A 240 6.09 -7.04 -1.65
N MET A 241 5.54 -7.89 -0.80
CA MET A 241 4.28 -8.58 -1.03
C MET A 241 3.15 -7.75 -0.40
N LEU A 242 2.38 -7.05 -1.22
CA LEU A 242 1.26 -6.23 -0.77
C LEU A 242 0.00 -7.09 -0.70
N CYS A 243 -0.65 -7.18 0.45
CA CYS A 243 -1.90 -7.92 0.65
C CYS A 243 -3.11 -7.16 0.06
N THR A 244 -2.96 -6.63 -1.14
CA THR A 244 -4.00 -6.01 -1.96
C THR A 244 -3.88 -6.50 -3.41
N ASP A 245 -4.79 -6.09 -4.30
CA ASP A 245 -4.78 -6.49 -5.69
C ASP A 245 -5.24 -5.38 -6.65
N VAL A 246 -5.09 -5.63 -7.95
CA VAL A 246 -5.43 -4.67 -9.00
C VAL A 246 -6.94 -4.48 -9.21
N ALA A 247 -7.77 -5.42 -8.74
CA ALA A 247 -9.22 -5.29 -8.83
C ALA A 247 -9.70 -4.16 -7.91
N LEU A 248 -9.26 -4.19 -6.65
CA LEU A 248 -9.65 -3.23 -5.62
C LEU A 248 -8.83 -1.93 -5.68
N GLU A 249 -7.51 -2.00 -5.93
CA GLU A 249 -6.65 -0.82 -5.93
C GLU A 249 -6.87 0.12 -7.11
N PHE A 250 -6.43 1.36 -6.92
CA PHE A 250 -6.22 2.29 -8.02
C PHE A 250 -4.92 1.96 -8.76
N PRO A 251 -4.89 1.99 -10.10
CA PRO A 251 -3.67 1.77 -10.88
C PRO A 251 -2.56 2.75 -10.49
N ARG A 252 -1.34 2.22 -10.30
CA ARG A 252 -0.14 3.01 -9.97
C ARG A 252 1.13 2.38 -10.54
N PRO A 253 2.24 3.13 -10.65
CA PRO A 253 3.53 2.56 -11.01
C PRO A 253 4.02 1.63 -9.90
N THR A 254 4.52 0.46 -10.28
CA THR A 254 5.09 -0.53 -9.37
C THR A 254 6.46 -0.96 -9.85
N LEU A 255 7.39 -1.20 -8.93
CA LEU A 255 8.71 -1.72 -9.25
C LEU A 255 8.68 -3.25 -9.32
N PRO A 256 9.64 -3.90 -10.03
CA PRO A 256 9.66 -5.35 -10.20
C PRO A 256 9.76 -6.15 -8.89
N ASN A 257 10.25 -5.55 -7.81
CA ASN A 257 10.30 -6.14 -6.48
C ASN A 257 9.00 -5.95 -5.66
N VAL A 258 7.92 -5.48 -6.28
CA VAL A 258 6.59 -5.36 -5.66
C VAL A 258 5.60 -6.30 -6.33
N VAL A 259 4.90 -7.07 -5.51
CA VAL A 259 3.94 -8.07 -5.99
C VAL A 259 2.65 -7.97 -5.20
N TYR A 260 1.53 -8.08 -5.89
CA TYR A 260 0.19 -8.06 -5.31
C TYR A 260 -0.22 -9.48 -4.91
N VAL A 261 -0.61 -9.67 -3.65
CA VAL A 261 -1.00 -10.96 -3.07
C VAL A 261 -2.26 -10.85 -2.20
N GLY A 262 -3.11 -9.86 -2.47
CA GLY A 262 -4.39 -9.67 -1.79
C GLY A 262 -5.32 -10.88 -1.94
N GLY A 263 -6.14 -11.11 -0.92
CA GLY A 263 -7.10 -12.22 -0.88
C GLY A 263 -6.53 -13.55 -0.37
N ILE A 264 -5.54 -13.54 0.53
CA ILE A 264 -4.97 -14.78 1.11
C ILE A 264 -6.01 -15.70 1.74
N LEU A 265 -7.04 -15.14 2.37
CA LEU A 265 -8.07 -15.89 3.09
C LEU A 265 -9.27 -16.29 2.24
N THR A 266 -9.33 -15.85 0.98
CA THR A 266 -10.45 -16.17 0.09
C THR A 266 -10.40 -17.65 -0.30
N LYS A 267 -11.57 -18.26 -0.45
CA LYS A 267 -11.69 -19.65 -0.90
C LYS A 267 -13.11 -19.94 -1.39
N PRO A 268 -13.33 -20.98 -2.19
CA PRO A 268 -14.67 -21.48 -2.47
C PRO A 268 -15.44 -21.74 -1.17
N ALA A 269 -16.76 -21.50 -1.19
CA ALA A 269 -17.59 -21.74 -0.02
C ALA A 269 -17.64 -23.23 0.33
N GLY A 270 -17.39 -23.55 1.60
CA GLY A 270 -17.63 -24.86 2.18
C GLY A 270 -19.08 -25.02 2.66
N PRO A 271 -19.44 -26.22 3.15
CA PRO A 271 -20.75 -26.47 3.74
C PRO A 271 -20.94 -25.66 5.03
N LEU A 272 -22.15 -25.15 5.24
CA LEU A 272 -22.51 -24.45 6.48
C LEU A 272 -22.99 -25.43 7.56
N PRO A 273 -22.80 -25.11 8.85
CA PRO A 273 -23.48 -25.78 9.95
C PRO A 273 -25.00 -25.83 9.73
N GLN A 274 -25.63 -26.95 10.10
CA GLN A 274 -27.05 -27.22 9.79
C GLN A 274 -28.00 -26.11 10.28
N ASP A 275 -27.72 -25.50 11.43
CA ASP A 275 -28.53 -24.44 12.02
C ASP A 275 -28.43 -23.11 11.23
N LEU A 276 -27.26 -22.85 10.62
CA LEU A 276 -27.06 -21.70 9.72
C LEU A 276 -27.65 -21.99 8.36
N GLN A 277 -27.44 -23.19 7.82
CA GLN A 277 -28.00 -23.65 6.56
C GLN A 277 -29.53 -23.52 6.58
N SER A 278 -30.19 -24.07 7.60
CA SER A 278 -31.65 -23.99 7.76
C SER A 278 -32.14 -22.54 7.89
N TRP A 279 -31.36 -21.67 8.55
CA TRP A 279 -31.70 -20.26 8.66
C TRP A 279 -31.66 -19.56 7.29
N VAL A 280 -30.56 -19.71 6.54
CA VAL A 280 -30.37 -19.04 5.24
C VAL A 280 -31.25 -19.63 4.14
N ASP A 281 -31.54 -20.93 4.16
CA ASP A 281 -32.45 -21.56 3.20
C ASP A 281 -33.90 -21.12 3.43
N GLY A 282 -34.28 -20.99 4.70
CA GLY A 282 -35.57 -20.39 5.05
C GLY A 282 -35.66 -18.89 4.73
N ALA A 283 -34.61 -18.24 4.21
CA ALA A 283 -34.65 -16.84 3.78
C ALA A 283 -35.43 -16.62 2.48
N SER A 284 -35.91 -17.71 1.83
CA SER A 284 -36.83 -17.68 0.69
C SER A 284 -36.35 -16.78 -0.47
N GLU A 285 -37.28 -16.15 -1.20
CA GLU A 285 -36.99 -15.31 -2.37
C GLU A 285 -36.18 -14.04 -2.04
N HIS A 286 -36.31 -13.51 -0.82
CA HIS A 286 -35.63 -12.27 -0.43
C HIS A 286 -34.14 -12.47 -0.13
N GLY A 287 -33.72 -13.68 0.26
CA GLY A 287 -32.33 -13.98 0.65
C GLY A 287 -31.94 -13.33 1.98
N PHE A 288 -30.63 -13.20 2.22
CA PHE A 288 -30.13 -12.71 3.51
C PHE A 288 -29.02 -11.66 3.41
N VAL A 289 -28.87 -10.91 4.50
CA VAL A 289 -27.79 -9.93 4.73
C VAL A 289 -26.86 -10.46 5.81
N LEU A 290 -25.55 -10.39 5.55
CA LEU A 290 -24.52 -10.69 6.54
C LEU A 290 -24.04 -9.39 7.19
N VAL A 291 -23.82 -9.39 8.51
CA VAL A 291 -23.33 -8.23 9.25
C VAL A 291 -22.14 -8.62 10.11
N SER A 292 -20.99 -7.96 9.92
CA SER A 292 -19.79 -8.22 10.71
C SER A 292 -18.84 -7.01 10.73
N PHE A 293 -18.42 -6.61 11.93
CA PHE A 293 -17.42 -5.56 12.14
C PHE A 293 -16.00 -6.12 12.38
N GLY A 294 -15.77 -7.38 12.00
CA GLY A 294 -14.44 -8.00 12.03
C GLY A 294 -13.95 -8.41 13.42
N ALA A 295 -12.92 -9.26 13.48
CA ALA A 295 -12.48 -9.89 14.72
C ALA A 295 -12.05 -8.89 15.81
N GLY A 296 -11.46 -7.76 15.41
CA GLY A 296 -10.94 -6.72 16.31
C GLY A 296 -12.00 -5.80 16.92
N VAL A 297 -13.22 -5.76 16.39
CA VAL A 297 -14.32 -4.92 16.91
C VAL A 297 -15.36 -5.83 17.55
N LYS A 298 -15.32 -5.92 18.88
CA LYS A 298 -16.34 -6.63 19.68
C LYS A 298 -17.32 -5.62 20.29
N TYR A 299 -16.81 -4.47 20.72
CA TYR A 299 -17.60 -3.38 21.24
C TYR A 299 -18.16 -2.50 20.12
N LEU A 300 -19.48 -2.33 20.11
CA LEU A 300 -20.18 -1.24 19.42
C LEU A 300 -20.89 -0.41 20.49
N SER A 301 -21.00 0.90 20.31
CA SER A 301 -21.81 1.73 21.20
C SER A 301 -23.29 1.33 21.13
N GLU A 302 -24.03 1.58 22.22
CA GLU A 302 -25.47 1.27 22.26
C GLU A 302 -26.24 1.99 21.15
N ASP A 303 -25.88 3.25 20.86
CA ASP A 303 -26.47 4.04 19.77
C ASP A 303 -26.31 3.35 18.40
N ILE A 304 -25.09 2.93 18.06
CA ILE A 304 -24.82 2.24 16.78
C ILE A 304 -25.51 0.88 16.75
N ALA A 305 -25.45 0.11 17.83
CA ALA A 305 -26.11 -1.19 17.90
C ALA A 305 -27.65 -1.06 17.77
N HIS A 306 -28.25 -0.02 18.35
CA HIS A 306 -29.68 0.27 18.26
C HIS A 306 -30.09 0.69 16.84
N LYS A 307 -29.33 1.58 16.19
CA LYS A 307 -29.55 1.98 14.80
C LYS A 307 -29.41 0.81 13.83
N LEU A 308 -28.41 -0.06 14.04
CA LEU A 308 -28.24 -1.29 13.27
C LEU A 308 -29.46 -2.19 13.43
N ALA A 309 -29.86 -2.49 14.67
CA ALA A 309 -31.00 -3.36 14.96
C ALA A 309 -32.31 -2.85 14.34
N GLY A 310 -32.59 -1.55 14.43
CA GLY A 310 -33.80 -0.95 13.86
C GLY A 310 -33.81 -1.00 12.33
N ALA A 311 -32.69 -0.63 11.68
CA ALA A 311 -32.58 -0.68 10.23
C ALA A 311 -32.68 -2.11 9.68
N LEU A 312 -31.98 -3.06 10.31
CA LEU A 312 -31.99 -4.47 9.92
C LEU A 312 -33.37 -5.10 10.14
N GLY A 313 -34.07 -4.75 11.22
CA GLY A 313 -35.41 -5.24 11.54
C GLY A 313 -36.49 -4.86 10.53
N ARG A 314 -36.25 -3.82 9.72
CA ARG A 314 -37.16 -3.34 8.66
C ARG A 314 -36.98 -4.05 7.32
N LEU A 315 -35.88 -4.82 7.16
CA LEU A 315 -35.61 -5.54 5.93
C LEU A 315 -36.50 -6.80 5.81
N PRO A 316 -37.00 -7.12 4.60
CA PRO A 316 -37.65 -8.41 4.36
C PRO A 316 -36.65 -9.58 4.35
N GLN A 317 -35.35 -9.30 4.18
CA GLN A 317 -34.28 -10.30 4.25
C GLN A 317 -34.11 -10.84 5.68
N LYS A 318 -33.68 -12.10 5.77
CA LYS A 318 -33.06 -12.59 7.00
C LYS A 318 -31.71 -11.93 7.21
N VAL A 319 -31.29 -11.84 8.46
CA VAL A 319 -30.02 -11.24 8.84
C VAL A 319 -29.23 -12.20 9.72
N ILE A 320 -27.94 -12.35 9.43
CA ILE A 320 -26.97 -12.97 10.31
C ILE A 320 -26.01 -11.89 10.76
N TRP A 321 -25.95 -11.62 12.06
CA TRP A 321 -25.12 -10.56 12.62
C TRP A 321 -24.15 -11.11 13.65
N ARG A 322 -22.84 -11.00 13.35
CA ARG A 322 -21.80 -11.22 14.35
C ARG A 322 -21.79 -10.09 15.38
N PHE A 323 -22.13 -10.39 16.61
CA PHE A 323 -22.18 -9.41 17.69
C PHE A 323 -21.97 -10.06 19.06
N SER A 324 -21.03 -9.52 19.84
CA SER A 324 -20.67 -10.02 21.18
C SER A 324 -21.10 -9.07 22.31
N GLY A 325 -21.88 -8.04 22.00
CA GLY A 325 -22.39 -7.07 22.98
C GLY A 325 -23.78 -7.42 23.51
N THR A 326 -24.33 -6.54 24.34
CA THR A 326 -25.69 -6.66 24.87
C THR A 326 -26.71 -6.63 23.73
N ARG A 327 -27.55 -7.66 23.64
CA ARG A 327 -28.63 -7.76 22.64
C ARG A 327 -29.44 -6.46 22.59
N PRO A 328 -29.55 -5.79 21.42
CA PRO A 328 -30.36 -4.57 21.29
C PRO A 328 -31.84 -4.84 21.58
N ARG A 329 -32.49 -3.91 22.29
CA ARG A 329 -33.91 -4.05 22.70
C ARG A 329 -34.89 -4.05 21.53
N ASN A 330 -34.54 -3.39 20.43
CA ASN A 330 -35.33 -3.26 19.20
C ASN A 330 -34.91 -4.28 18.11
N LEU A 331 -34.21 -5.36 18.48
CA LEU A 331 -33.77 -6.36 17.50
C LEU A 331 -34.96 -7.11 16.88
N GLY A 332 -35.08 -7.02 15.55
CA GLY A 332 -36.13 -7.70 14.79
C GLY A 332 -35.99 -9.23 14.77
N ASN A 333 -37.11 -9.92 14.62
CA ASN A 333 -37.18 -11.39 14.56
C ASN A 333 -36.51 -11.99 13.32
N ASN A 334 -36.26 -11.18 12.28
CA ASN A 334 -35.52 -11.57 11.09
C ASN A 334 -34.00 -11.65 11.32
N THR A 335 -33.50 -11.31 12.51
CA THR A 335 -32.06 -11.21 12.79
C THR A 335 -31.59 -12.28 13.79
N LYS A 336 -30.60 -13.09 13.38
CA LYS A 336 -29.89 -14.05 14.24
C LYS A 336 -28.54 -13.46 14.66
N LEU A 337 -28.31 -13.35 15.97
CA LEU A 337 -27.02 -12.94 16.53
C LEU A 337 -26.13 -14.15 16.74
N LEU A 338 -24.83 -14.01 16.43
CA LEU A 338 -23.80 -15.03 16.64
C LEU A 338 -22.52 -14.38 17.18
N GLU A 339 -21.74 -15.11 17.97
CA GLU A 339 -20.42 -14.63 18.40
C GLU A 339 -19.36 -14.81 17.31
N TRP A 340 -19.51 -15.85 16.49
CA TRP A 340 -18.62 -16.18 15.39
C TRP A 340 -19.39 -16.73 14.19
N LEU A 341 -18.86 -16.52 12.98
CA LEU A 341 -19.51 -16.97 11.75
C LEU A 341 -18.51 -17.47 10.70
N PRO A 342 -18.88 -18.47 9.88
CA PRO A 342 -18.11 -18.88 8.71
C PRO A 342 -18.29 -17.86 7.58
N GLN A 343 -17.62 -16.69 7.69
CA GLN A 343 -17.88 -15.51 6.86
C GLN A 343 -17.76 -15.79 5.36
N ASN A 344 -16.64 -16.38 4.93
CA ASN A 344 -16.40 -16.73 3.55
C ASN A 344 -17.52 -17.62 2.98
N ASP A 345 -17.95 -18.62 3.75
CA ASP A 345 -18.91 -19.62 3.28
C ASP A 345 -20.33 -19.03 3.19
N LEU A 346 -20.70 -18.16 4.14
CA LEU A 346 -21.94 -17.39 4.08
C LEU A 346 -21.94 -16.41 2.89
N LEU A 347 -20.83 -15.72 2.64
CA LEU A 347 -20.73 -14.81 1.49
C LEU A 347 -20.83 -15.55 0.14
N GLY A 348 -20.31 -16.77 0.07
CA GLY A 348 -20.43 -17.61 -1.13
C GLY A 348 -21.77 -18.32 -1.29
N HIS A 349 -22.71 -18.16 -0.34
CA HIS A 349 -24.04 -18.74 -0.46
C HIS A 349 -24.86 -18.03 -1.55
N PRO A 350 -25.61 -18.75 -2.41
CA PRO A 350 -26.38 -18.14 -3.52
C PRO A 350 -27.39 -17.06 -3.09
N HIS A 351 -27.91 -17.16 -1.86
CA HIS A 351 -28.90 -16.25 -1.30
C HIS A 351 -28.29 -15.03 -0.58
N ALA A 352 -26.96 -14.88 -0.51
CA ALA A 352 -26.33 -13.70 0.07
C ALA A 352 -26.58 -12.47 -0.81
N LYS A 353 -27.28 -11.46 -0.27
CA LYS A 353 -27.67 -10.25 -1.02
C LYS A 353 -26.72 -9.08 -0.81
N ALA A 354 -26.29 -8.85 0.43
CA ALA A 354 -25.39 -7.77 0.79
C ALA A 354 -24.59 -8.12 2.05
N PHE A 355 -23.45 -7.45 2.19
CA PHE A 355 -22.64 -7.50 3.40
C PHE A 355 -22.55 -6.12 4.04
N LEU A 356 -22.97 -6.01 5.30
CA LEU A 356 -22.75 -4.83 6.13
C LEU A 356 -21.45 -5.01 6.92
N SER A 357 -20.46 -4.18 6.62
CA SER A 357 -19.10 -4.36 7.12
C SER A 357 -18.50 -3.10 7.71
N HIS A 358 -17.59 -3.26 8.66
CA HIS A 358 -16.62 -2.21 9.00
C HIS A 358 -15.60 -1.89 7.89
N GLY A 359 -15.49 -2.69 6.83
CA GLY A 359 -14.52 -2.43 5.76
C GLY A 359 -13.11 -2.98 5.98
N GLY A 360 -12.91 -3.92 6.91
CA GLY A 360 -11.63 -4.60 7.07
C GLY A 360 -11.20 -5.34 5.79
N LEU A 361 -9.94 -5.17 5.40
CA LEU A 361 -9.42 -5.59 4.09
C LEU A 361 -9.70 -7.06 3.74
N ASN A 362 -9.44 -7.98 4.68
CA ASN A 362 -9.72 -9.42 4.49
C ASN A 362 -11.21 -9.70 4.20
N SER A 363 -12.10 -9.05 4.95
CA SER A 363 -13.55 -9.23 4.77
C SER A 363 -14.03 -8.68 3.43
N ILE A 364 -13.44 -7.58 2.97
CA ILE A 364 -13.72 -7.02 1.65
C ILE A 364 -13.20 -7.93 0.54
N PHE A 365 -12.03 -8.57 0.69
CA PHE A 365 -11.56 -9.57 -0.26
C PHE A 365 -12.46 -10.80 -0.34
N GLU A 366 -12.89 -11.37 0.79
CA GLU A 366 -13.88 -12.48 0.78
C GLU A 366 -15.18 -12.07 0.08
N THR A 367 -15.64 -10.84 0.35
CA THR A 367 -16.89 -10.32 -0.23
C THR A 367 -16.77 -10.08 -1.73
N MET A 368 -15.67 -9.49 -2.18
CA MET A 368 -15.35 -9.29 -3.58
C MET A 368 -15.17 -10.63 -4.30
N TYR A 369 -14.48 -11.60 -3.68
CA TYR A 369 -14.29 -12.94 -4.23
C TYR A 369 -15.61 -13.64 -4.56
N HIS A 370 -16.64 -13.47 -3.71
CA HIS A 370 -17.98 -14.03 -3.94
C HIS A 370 -18.94 -13.09 -4.71
N GLY A 371 -18.46 -11.91 -5.11
CA GLY A 371 -19.23 -10.95 -5.89
C GLY A 371 -20.48 -10.45 -5.16
N VAL A 372 -20.37 -10.22 -3.85
CA VAL A 372 -21.45 -9.70 -3.01
C VAL A 372 -21.26 -8.18 -2.79
N PRO A 373 -22.30 -7.35 -2.96
CA PRO A 373 -22.22 -5.92 -2.67
C PRO A 373 -22.05 -5.58 -1.19
N VAL A 374 -21.52 -4.39 -0.91
CA VAL A 374 -21.18 -3.96 0.47
C VAL A 374 -21.88 -2.67 0.86
N VAL A 375 -22.39 -2.60 2.09
CA VAL A 375 -22.58 -1.34 2.81
C VAL A 375 -21.51 -1.27 3.88
N GLY A 376 -20.70 -0.22 3.88
CA GLY A 376 -19.56 -0.06 4.78
C GLY A 376 -19.77 1.04 5.80
N ILE A 377 -19.48 0.73 7.06
CA ILE A 377 -19.43 1.67 8.17
C ILE A 377 -18.01 1.62 8.77
N PRO A 378 -17.02 2.29 8.15
CA PRO A 378 -15.64 2.29 8.64
C PRO A 378 -15.53 2.91 10.03
N LEU A 379 -14.68 2.34 10.87
CA LEU A 379 -14.54 2.76 12.27
C LEU A 379 -13.17 3.40 12.60
N PHE A 380 -12.08 2.88 12.05
CA PHE A 380 -10.72 3.36 12.29
C PHE A 380 -9.74 2.78 11.27
N GLY A 381 -8.52 3.31 11.23
CA GLY A 381 -7.43 2.76 10.42
C GLY A 381 -7.76 2.69 8.93
N ASP A 382 -7.35 1.60 8.29
CA ASP A 382 -7.47 1.33 6.86
C ASP A 382 -8.90 1.04 6.39
N HIS A 383 -9.86 0.91 7.30
CA HIS A 383 -11.27 0.68 6.98
C HIS A 383 -11.83 1.78 6.06
N TYR A 384 -11.49 3.04 6.34
CA TYR A 384 -11.96 4.20 5.57
C TYR A 384 -11.40 4.18 4.14
N ASP A 385 -10.11 3.91 3.98
CA ASP A 385 -9.45 3.80 2.68
C ASP A 385 -9.94 2.62 1.85
N THR A 386 -10.19 1.49 2.51
CA THR A 386 -10.74 0.29 1.86
C THR A 386 -12.14 0.60 1.34
N MET A 387 -13.01 1.18 2.17
CA MET A 387 -14.37 1.50 1.75
C MET A 387 -14.44 2.64 0.73
N THR A 388 -13.48 3.57 0.72
CA THR A 388 -13.35 4.57 -0.36
C THR A 388 -13.14 3.88 -1.71
N ARG A 389 -12.30 2.84 -1.78
CA ARG A 389 -12.10 2.03 -3.00
C ARG A 389 -13.35 1.25 -3.37
N VAL A 390 -13.99 0.58 -2.41
CA VAL A 390 -15.24 -0.16 -2.63
C VAL A 390 -16.31 0.74 -3.26
N GLN A 391 -16.48 1.95 -2.73
CA GLN A 391 -17.43 2.94 -3.27
C GLN A 391 -17.00 3.43 -4.66
N ALA A 392 -15.73 3.79 -4.84
CA ALA A 392 -15.22 4.28 -6.13
C ALA A 392 -15.35 3.25 -7.26
N LYS A 393 -15.20 1.96 -6.94
CA LYS A 393 -15.39 0.85 -7.88
C LYS A 393 -16.87 0.49 -8.12
N GLY A 394 -17.79 1.10 -7.37
CA GLY A 394 -19.23 0.89 -7.48
C GLY A 394 -19.72 -0.45 -6.90
N MET A 395 -18.92 -1.09 -6.03
CA MET A 395 -19.30 -2.35 -5.37
C MET A 395 -20.12 -2.12 -4.10
N GLY A 396 -20.14 -0.89 -3.58
CA GLY A 396 -20.83 -0.61 -2.33
C GLY A 396 -21.02 0.85 -1.99
N ILE A 397 -21.64 1.08 -0.84
CA ILE A 397 -21.92 2.41 -0.26
C ILE A 397 -21.10 2.56 1.03
N LEU A 398 -20.43 3.70 1.19
CA LEU A 398 -19.75 4.09 2.42
C LEU A 398 -20.65 5.04 3.22
N LEU A 399 -20.84 4.75 4.51
CA LEU A 399 -21.59 5.56 5.46
C LEU A 399 -20.68 5.99 6.62
N GLU A 400 -20.84 7.22 7.10
CA GLU A 400 -20.08 7.74 8.24
C GLU A 400 -20.78 7.38 9.55
N TRP A 401 -20.11 6.59 10.40
CA TRP A 401 -20.72 6.08 11.63
C TRP A 401 -21.15 7.19 12.60
N LYS A 402 -20.45 8.33 12.58
CA LYS A 402 -20.74 9.46 13.47
C LYS A 402 -22.07 10.15 13.18
N THR A 403 -22.50 10.13 11.92
CA THR A 403 -23.67 10.90 11.46
C THR A 403 -24.80 10.01 10.96
N VAL A 404 -24.52 8.73 10.68
CA VAL A 404 -25.52 7.82 10.12
C VAL A 404 -26.74 7.68 11.03
N THR A 405 -27.90 7.79 10.41
CA THR A 405 -29.20 7.52 11.01
C THR A 405 -29.69 6.12 10.66
N GLU A 406 -30.66 5.60 11.43
CA GLU A 406 -31.30 4.32 11.11
C GLU A 406 -31.94 4.35 9.70
N ALA A 407 -32.56 5.46 9.33
CA ALA A 407 -33.23 5.62 8.04
C ALA A 407 -32.23 5.58 6.87
N GLU A 408 -31.09 6.25 6.99
CA GLU A 408 -30.02 6.22 5.98
C GLU A 408 -29.39 4.83 5.86
N LEU A 409 -29.16 4.15 6.98
CA LEU A 409 -28.65 2.79 6.98
C LEU A 409 -29.59 1.82 6.26
N HIS A 410 -30.89 1.88 6.60
CA HIS A 410 -31.91 1.09 5.93
C HIS A 410 -31.97 1.42 4.42
N ALA A 411 -31.96 2.70 4.06
CA ALA A 411 -31.99 3.13 2.66
C ALA A 411 -30.79 2.62 1.88
N ALA A 412 -29.57 2.69 2.45
CA ALA A 412 -28.36 2.18 1.81
C ALA A 412 -28.41 0.66 1.58
N LEU A 413 -28.90 -0.11 2.57
CA LEU A 413 -29.07 -1.55 2.43
C LEU A 413 -30.09 -1.90 1.36
N VAL A 414 -31.25 -1.24 1.37
CA VAL A 414 -32.29 -1.41 0.34
C VAL A 414 -31.74 -1.06 -1.05
N GLN A 415 -30.99 0.02 -1.18
CA GLN A 415 -30.40 0.44 -2.44
C GLN A 415 -29.41 -0.60 -2.97
N VAL A 416 -28.47 -1.05 -2.14
CA VAL A 416 -27.43 -2.02 -2.54
C VAL A 416 -28.03 -3.39 -2.90
N ILE A 417 -29.12 -3.78 -2.24
CA ILE A 417 -29.83 -5.04 -2.51
C ILE A 417 -30.63 -4.97 -3.82
N ASN A 418 -31.31 -3.85 -4.08
CA ASN A 418 -32.29 -3.75 -5.17
C ASN A 418 -31.72 -3.15 -6.46
N ASP A 419 -30.69 -2.31 -6.40
CA ASP A 419 -30.03 -1.79 -7.60
C ASP A 419 -29.04 -2.84 -8.15
N PRO A 420 -29.32 -3.45 -9.32
CA PRO A 420 -28.46 -4.49 -9.89
C PRO A 420 -27.07 -3.97 -10.29
N SER A 421 -26.86 -2.66 -10.37
CA SER A 421 -25.56 -2.06 -10.69
C SER A 421 -24.47 -2.49 -9.70
N PHE A 422 -24.77 -2.50 -8.39
CA PHE A 422 -23.83 -2.92 -7.36
C PHE A 422 -23.46 -4.40 -7.49
N ARG A 423 -24.44 -5.28 -7.69
CA ARG A 423 -24.18 -6.72 -7.86
C ARG A 423 -23.38 -7.00 -9.13
N ARG A 424 -23.69 -6.30 -10.23
CA ARG A 424 -22.93 -6.41 -11.49
C ARG A 424 -21.49 -5.97 -11.31
N ARG A 425 -21.25 -4.84 -10.60
CA ARG A 425 -19.89 -4.38 -10.27
C ARG A 425 -19.15 -5.35 -9.37
N ALA A 426 -19.80 -5.85 -8.32
CA ALA A 426 -19.19 -6.84 -7.41
C ALA A 426 -18.76 -8.12 -8.17
N ARG A 427 -19.61 -8.64 -9.08
CA ARG A 427 -19.28 -9.80 -9.93
C ARG A 427 -18.13 -9.50 -10.90
N GLN A 428 -18.14 -8.34 -11.54
CA GLN A 428 -17.04 -7.94 -12.41
C GLN A 428 -15.70 -7.88 -11.66
N LEU A 429 -15.69 -7.34 -10.44
CA LEU A 429 -14.48 -7.31 -9.61
C LEU A 429 -14.09 -8.71 -9.12
N SER A 430 -15.05 -9.58 -8.82
CA SER A 430 -14.80 -10.99 -8.52
C SER A 430 -14.07 -11.69 -9.65
N GLU A 431 -14.53 -11.52 -10.89
CA GLU A 431 -13.92 -12.08 -12.10
C GLU A 431 -12.47 -11.61 -12.23
N ILE A 432 -12.22 -10.30 -12.14
CA ILE A 432 -10.86 -9.74 -12.23
C ILE A 432 -9.98 -10.22 -11.06
N HIS A 433 -10.52 -10.28 -9.84
CA HIS A 433 -9.77 -10.74 -8.67
C HIS A 433 -9.34 -12.20 -8.80
N ARG A 434 -10.21 -13.05 -9.35
CA ARG A 434 -9.97 -14.49 -9.50
C ARG A 434 -9.13 -14.83 -10.74
N ASP A 435 -9.17 -13.99 -11.76
CA ASP A 435 -8.39 -14.16 -12.99
C ASP A 435 -6.95 -13.66 -12.81
N GLN A 436 -6.18 -14.41 -12.03
CA GLN A 436 -4.78 -14.12 -11.75
C GLN A 436 -3.93 -15.41 -11.86
N PRO A 437 -2.60 -15.30 -12.04
CA PRO A 437 -1.72 -16.46 -12.07
C PRO A 437 -1.68 -17.21 -10.72
N GLY A 438 -2.64 -18.13 -10.54
CA GLY A 438 -2.83 -18.94 -9.35
C GLY A 438 -3.51 -18.22 -8.18
N HIS A 439 -3.78 -18.99 -7.13
CA HIS A 439 -4.34 -18.46 -5.89
C HIS A 439 -3.32 -17.52 -5.19
N PRO A 440 -3.76 -16.44 -4.50
CA PRO A 440 -2.85 -15.52 -3.80
C PRO A 440 -1.87 -16.20 -2.84
N VAL A 441 -2.29 -17.30 -2.19
CA VAL A 441 -1.44 -18.14 -1.33
C VAL A 441 -0.29 -18.76 -2.12
N GLU A 442 -0.58 -19.48 -3.20
CA GLU A 442 0.43 -20.13 -4.04
C GLU A 442 1.38 -19.11 -4.68
N ARG A 443 0.85 -17.97 -5.11
CA ARG A 443 1.67 -16.87 -5.64
C ARG A 443 2.61 -16.30 -4.58
N THR A 444 2.15 -16.14 -3.34
CA THR A 444 2.99 -15.70 -2.22
C THR A 444 4.12 -16.70 -1.98
N VAL A 445 3.78 -17.99 -1.92
CA VAL A 445 4.76 -19.07 -1.75
C VAL A 445 5.78 -19.08 -2.89
N TYR A 446 5.33 -18.97 -4.15
CA TYR A 446 6.20 -18.87 -5.30
C TYR A 446 7.23 -17.74 -5.16
N TRP A 447 6.80 -16.55 -4.74
CA TRP A 447 7.68 -15.40 -4.56
C TRP A 447 8.64 -15.57 -3.38
N ILE A 448 8.20 -16.20 -2.29
CA ILE A 448 9.06 -16.58 -1.16
C ILE A 448 10.16 -17.55 -1.63
N GLU A 449 9.79 -18.59 -2.37
CA GLU A 449 10.78 -19.52 -2.92
C GLU A 449 11.68 -18.84 -3.96
N TYR A 450 11.16 -17.91 -4.75
CA TYR A 450 11.94 -17.17 -5.74
C TYR A 450 13.07 -16.39 -5.08
N ILE A 451 12.79 -15.65 -4.00
CA ILE A 451 13.83 -14.91 -3.28
C ILE A 451 14.81 -15.83 -2.55
N LEU A 452 14.39 -17.02 -2.12
CA LEU A 452 15.26 -18.04 -1.55
C LEU A 452 16.22 -18.59 -2.62
N ARG A 453 15.68 -19.04 -3.77
CA ARG A 453 16.46 -19.56 -4.91
C ARG A 453 17.47 -18.54 -5.45
N HIS A 454 17.10 -17.26 -5.45
CA HIS A 454 17.92 -16.19 -6.02
C HIS A 454 18.62 -15.31 -4.97
N ARG A 455 18.78 -15.80 -3.73
CA ARG A 455 19.56 -15.14 -2.66
C ARG A 455 19.23 -13.64 -2.52
N GLY A 456 17.94 -13.33 -2.53
CA GLY A 456 17.42 -11.96 -2.34
C GLY A 456 16.97 -11.27 -3.61
N ALA A 457 17.11 -11.92 -4.78
CA ALA A 457 16.59 -11.43 -6.05
C ALA A 457 16.98 -9.96 -6.35
N ARG A 458 18.26 -9.62 -6.15
CA ARG A 458 18.78 -8.24 -6.31
C ARG A 458 18.50 -7.63 -7.68
N HIS A 459 18.33 -8.45 -8.72
CA HIS A 459 17.96 -8.01 -10.07
C HIS A 459 16.54 -7.43 -10.17
N LEU A 460 15.68 -7.63 -9.17
CA LEU A 460 14.37 -6.98 -9.08
C LEU A 460 14.44 -5.61 -8.38
N GLN A 461 15.54 -5.30 -7.69
CA GLN A 461 15.70 -4.02 -7.00
C GLN A 461 16.08 -2.92 -7.98
N ALA A 462 15.27 -1.86 -8.01
CA ALA A 462 15.55 -0.69 -8.83
C ALA A 462 16.68 0.16 -8.23
N ALA A 463 17.46 0.82 -9.10
CA ALA A 463 18.55 1.71 -8.69
C ALA A 463 18.07 2.93 -7.86
N VAL A 464 16.77 3.22 -7.88
CA VAL A 464 16.15 4.36 -7.17
C VAL A 464 16.48 4.41 -5.69
N TYR A 465 16.67 3.25 -5.03
CA TYR A 465 17.02 3.18 -3.60
C TYR A 465 18.46 3.60 -3.29
N GLN A 466 19.30 3.75 -4.31
CA GLN A 466 20.70 4.13 -4.18
C GLN A 466 20.96 5.56 -4.67
N LEU A 467 19.95 6.22 -5.25
CA LEU A 467 20.08 7.58 -5.76
C LEU A 467 19.95 8.59 -4.62
N SER A 468 20.80 9.61 -4.67
CA SER A 468 20.60 10.81 -3.85
C SER A 468 19.39 11.62 -4.34
N PHE A 469 18.87 12.48 -3.47
CA PHE A 469 17.78 13.42 -3.80
C PHE A 469 18.08 14.22 -5.08
N TRP A 470 19.32 14.70 -5.24
CA TRP A 470 19.74 15.51 -6.38
C TRP A 470 19.72 14.72 -7.69
N GLN A 471 20.20 13.48 -7.67
CA GLN A 471 20.22 12.61 -8.83
C GLN A 471 18.82 12.15 -9.23
N TYR A 472 17.95 11.85 -8.25
CA TYR A 472 16.58 11.42 -8.52
C TYR A 472 15.78 12.49 -9.30
N PHE A 473 15.94 13.77 -8.93
CA PHE A 473 15.29 14.89 -9.60
C PHE A 473 16.13 15.54 -10.71
N LEU A 474 17.28 14.95 -11.06
CA LEU A 474 18.22 15.46 -12.08
C LEU A 474 18.66 16.92 -11.84
N LEU A 475 18.73 17.32 -10.58
CA LEU A 475 19.09 18.69 -10.19
C LEU A 475 20.58 18.99 -10.44
N ASP A 476 21.43 17.96 -10.35
CA ASP A 476 22.83 17.99 -10.74
C ASP A 476 22.99 18.25 -12.24
N VAL A 477 22.22 17.55 -13.08
CA VAL A 477 22.17 17.79 -14.53
C VAL A 477 21.66 19.20 -14.85
N ALA A 478 20.59 19.63 -14.20
CA ALA A 478 20.06 20.98 -14.36
C ALA A 478 21.09 22.05 -14.01
N ALA A 479 21.84 21.86 -12.90
CA ALA A 479 22.90 22.78 -12.51
C ALA A 479 24.02 22.86 -13.56
N VAL A 480 24.44 21.71 -14.13
CA VAL A 480 25.46 21.68 -15.20
C VAL A 480 24.97 22.40 -16.47
N LEU A 481 23.71 22.17 -16.88
CA LEU A 481 23.14 22.81 -18.07
C LEU A 481 22.99 24.34 -17.88
N LEU A 482 22.54 24.78 -16.70
CA LEU A 482 22.42 26.21 -16.38
C LEU A 482 23.79 26.89 -16.34
N LEU A 483 24.81 26.23 -15.78
CA LEU A 483 26.18 26.74 -15.78
C LEU A 483 26.74 26.84 -17.21
N ALA A 484 26.54 25.80 -18.03
CA ALA A 484 26.97 25.82 -19.43
C ALA A 484 26.30 26.94 -20.24
N ALA A 485 24.99 27.16 -20.04
CA ALA A 485 24.26 28.25 -20.67
C ALA A 485 24.75 29.63 -20.20
N ALA A 486 25.05 29.79 -18.91
CA ALA A 486 25.61 31.02 -18.36
C ALA A 486 27.01 31.32 -18.94
N LEU A 487 27.87 30.31 -19.04
CA LEU A 487 29.19 30.44 -19.65
C LEU A 487 29.11 30.79 -21.13
N LEU A 488 28.22 30.14 -21.89
CA LEU A 488 27.98 30.46 -23.30
C LEU A 488 27.46 31.90 -23.45
N GLY A 489 26.52 32.32 -22.60
CA GLY A 489 26.00 33.69 -22.58
C GLY A 489 27.10 34.71 -22.27
N ALA A 490 27.97 34.43 -21.31
CA ALA A 490 29.12 35.28 -20.98
C ALA A 490 30.12 35.36 -22.13
N LEU A 491 30.42 34.24 -22.79
CA LEU A 491 31.28 34.21 -23.99
C LEU A 491 30.70 35.01 -25.14
N LEU A 492 29.40 34.87 -25.43
CA LEU A 492 28.72 35.65 -26.47
C LEU A 492 28.69 37.15 -26.12
N ALA A 493 28.43 37.50 -24.86
CA ALA A 493 28.46 38.88 -24.39
C ALA A 493 29.87 39.50 -24.46
N TRP A 494 30.92 38.70 -24.19
CA TRP A 494 32.32 39.12 -24.34
C TRP A 494 32.72 39.26 -25.82
N ALA A 495 32.28 38.34 -26.68
CA ALA A 495 32.59 38.35 -28.11
C ALA A 495 31.80 39.42 -28.88
N ALA A 496 30.60 39.81 -28.43
CA ALA A 496 29.75 40.80 -29.09
C ALA A 496 30.44 42.17 -29.33
N PRO A 497 31.09 42.83 -28.35
CA PRO A 497 31.82 44.07 -28.59
C PRO A 497 33.06 43.88 -29.48
N LEU A 498 33.70 42.71 -29.46
CA LEU A 498 34.83 42.40 -30.35
C LEU A 498 34.36 42.27 -31.81
N ALA A 499 33.27 41.53 -32.05
CA ALA A 499 32.64 41.41 -33.35
C ALA A 499 32.11 42.76 -33.86
N CYS A 500 31.48 43.57 -33.00
CA CYS A 500 31.05 44.94 -33.33
C CYS A 500 32.23 45.86 -33.68
N ARG A 501 33.37 45.77 -32.97
CA ARG A 501 34.59 46.53 -33.30
C ARG A 501 35.18 46.09 -34.64
N GLN A 502 35.17 44.80 -34.94
CA GLN A 502 35.65 44.28 -36.22
C GLN A 502 34.74 44.68 -37.39
N ALA A 503 33.42 44.60 -37.21
CA ALA A 503 32.44 45.08 -38.19
C ALA A 503 32.59 46.58 -38.48
N ARG A 504 32.77 47.42 -37.44
CA ARG A 504 33.05 48.86 -37.60
C ARG A 504 34.36 49.13 -38.35
N ARG A 505 35.43 48.36 -38.09
CA ARG A 505 36.71 48.46 -38.83
C ARG A 505 36.58 48.06 -40.30
N CYS A 506 35.81 47.01 -40.61
CA CYS A 506 35.53 46.59 -41.98
C CYS A 506 34.69 47.62 -42.75
N TRP A 507 33.73 48.28 -42.08
CA TRP A 507 32.94 49.38 -42.66
C TRP A 507 33.77 50.65 -42.87
N ALA A 508 34.70 50.96 -41.96
CA ALA A 508 35.62 52.10 -42.11
C ALA A 508 36.60 51.92 -43.29
N ARG A 509 37.03 50.69 -43.59
CA ARG A 509 37.87 50.37 -44.77
C ARG A 509 37.12 50.43 -46.11
N ARG A 510 35.78 50.43 -46.12
CA ARG A 510 34.96 50.53 -47.34
C ARG A 510 34.53 51.97 -47.69
N ARG A 511 34.92 52.99 -46.93
CA ARG A 511 34.80 54.39 -47.40
C ARG A 511 35.89 54.67 -48.45
N PRO A 512 35.55 55.08 -49.68
CA PRO A 512 36.56 55.48 -50.66
C PRO A 512 37.29 56.73 -50.14
N GLY A 513 38.58 56.63 -49.89
CA GLY A 513 39.43 57.79 -49.63
C GLY A 513 39.55 58.63 -50.90
N ALA A 514 39.32 59.93 -50.79
CA ALA A 514 39.59 60.90 -51.85
C ALA A 514 41.07 60.79 -52.27
N VAL A 515 41.29 60.48 -53.55
CA VAL A 515 42.60 60.39 -54.18
C VAL A 515 43.07 61.81 -54.52
N ASN A 516 44.20 62.23 -53.93
CA ASN A 516 44.94 63.42 -54.36
C ASN A 516 45.53 63.14 -55.75
N GLY A 517 44.97 63.77 -56.78
CA GLY A 517 45.42 63.68 -58.16
C GLY A 517 46.47 64.74 -58.50
N HIS A 518 47.64 64.29 -58.94
CA HIS A 518 48.55 65.07 -59.77
C HIS A 518 48.90 64.25 -61.01
N HIS A 519 48.40 64.68 -62.17
CA HIS A 519 49.17 64.75 -63.42
C HIS A 519 48.49 65.67 -64.44
N ALA A 520 49.22 66.74 -64.75
CA ALA A 520 49.46 67.40 -66.04
C ALA A 520 48.33 67.56 -67.10
N ASN A 521 48.00 68.84 -67.32
CA ASN A 521 47.90 69.57 -68.60
C ASN A 521 47.10 68.98 -69.78
N GLY A 522 45.96 69.63 -70.04
CA GLY A 522 45.28 69.68 -71.34
C GLY A 522 44.28 70.82 -71.35
N VAL A 523 44.64 71.92 -72.01
CA VAL A 523 43.83 73.15 -72.14
C VAL A 523 42.63 72.91 -73.08
N VAL A 524 41.48 73.53 -72.79
CA VAL A 524 40.71 74.44 -73.70
C VAL A 524 39.22 74.53 -73.27
N ASN A 525 38.85 75.77 -72.88
CA ASN A 525 37.60 76.52 -73.08
C ASN A 525 36.22 75.91 -72.80
N GLY A 526 35.41 76.65 -72.04
CA GLY A 526 33.95 76.60 -72.17
C GLY A 526 33.18 77.26 -71.02
N ARG A 527 32.66 78.47 -71.25
CA ARG A 527 31.93 79.33 -70.28
C ARG A 527 30.51 78.82 -69.94
N CYS A 528 30.02 79.38 -68.81
CA CYS A 528 28.62 79.75 -68.49
C CYS A 528 27.65 78.64 -68.03
N LYS A 529 27.08 78.76 -66.81
CA LYS A 529 25.75 79.32 -66.44
C LYS A 529 24.58 78.43 -66.93
N ARG A 530 23.45 78.23 -66.25
CA ARG A 530 22.84 78.63 -64.97
C ARG A 530 21.42 78.00 -65.02
N ASN A 531 20.91 77.53 -63.88
CA ASN A 531 19.49 77.32 -63.54
C ASN A 531 18.61 76.36 -64.37
N GLY A 532 17.75 75.63 -63.66
CA GLY A 532 16.51 75.09 -64.22
C GLY A 532 15.87 73.98 -63.37
N HIS A 533 15.05 74.37 -62.39
CA HIS A 533 13.96 73.54 -61.86
C HIS A 533 13.07 73.03 -63.01
N VAL A 534 12.40 71.88 -62.83
CA VAL A 534 10.92 71.73 -62.86
C VAL A 534 10.53 70.30 -62.46
N LEU A 535 9.42 70.26 -61.72
CA LEU A 535 8.70 69.14 -61.12
C LEU A 535 7.83 68.32 -62.10
N HIS A 536 7.40 67.17 -61.55
CA HIS A 536 6.08 66.53 -61.62
C HIS A 536 5.79 65.38 -62.60
N ASP A 537 5.44 64.26 -61.96
CA ASP A 537 4.33 63.32 -62.19
C ASP A 537 4.17 62.61 -63.55
N LYS A 538 4.01 61.28 -63.48
CA LYS A 538 2.67 60.68 -63.62
C LYS A 538 2.60 59.18 -63.29
N LYS A 539 1.48 58.84 -62.66
CA LYS A 539 0.91 57.51 -62.40
C LYS A 539 0.38 56.81 -63.67
N SER A 540 0.07 55.53 -63.44
CA SER A 540 -0.94 54.63 -64.05
C SER A 540 -0.37 53.58 -65.00
N LYS A 541 -0.83 52.33 -64.98
CA LYS A 541 -2.07 51.76 -64.43
C LYS A 541 -1.82 50.58 -63.50
#